data_AF-A0A853FXK0-F1
#
_entry.id   AF-A0A853FXK0-F1
#
_cell.length_a   1.000
_cell.length_b   1.000
_cell.length_c   1.000
_cell.angle_alpha   90.00
_cell.angle_beta   90.00
_cell.angle_gamma   90.00
#
_symmetry.space_group_name_H-M   'P 1'
#
loop_
_entity.id
_entity.type
_entity.pdbx_description
1 polymer ?
#
loop_
_entity_poly.entity_id
_entity_poly.type
_entity_poly.pdbx_seq_one_letter_code
_entity_poly.pdbx_strand_id
1 'polypeptide(L)'
;MKICNFEGARPLGAPQGWDQSLDGACGVLPIVDAIDEQSGFNFMYSVWRPSAEELELLNAGGAIRLGIMGRVHPVIQMAVLTPEVCAASRLTELAD
;
A
#
# COMPACT_ATOMS: atom_id res chain seq x y z
N MET A 1 -0.78 -0.61 10.13
CA MET A 1 -0.37 0.78 9.86
C MET A 1 -1.63 1.61 9.95
N LYS A 2 -1.52 2.88 10.33
CA LYS A 2 -2.67 3.79 10.26
C LYS A 2 -2.63 4.52 8.94
N ILE A 3 -3.71 4.43 8.18
CA ILE A 3 -3.88 5.27 7.01
C ILE A 3 -4.04 6.72 7.47
N CYS A 4 -3.27 7.61 6.83
CA CYS A 4 -3.28 9.03 7.11
C CYS A 4 -4.06 9.74 6.00
N ASN A 5 -4.69 10.86 6.37
CA ASN A 5 -5.34 11.74 5.41
C ASN A 5 -4.47 12.97 5.15
N PHE A 6 -4.65 13.57 3.98
CA PHE A 6 -4.08 14.88 3.63
C PHE A 6 -5.19 15.92 3.46
N GLU A 7 -4.82 17.19 3.55
CA GLU A 7 -5.69 18.26 3.06
C GLU A 7 -5.86 18.12 1.53
N GLY A 8 -7.10 18.24 1.05
CA GLY A 8 -7.43 18.07 -0.37
C GLY A 8 -7.51 16.61 -0.85
N ALA A 9 -7.36 15.62 0.03
CA ALA A 9 -7.52 14.23 -0.35
C ALA A 9 -8.97 13.90 -0.76
N ARG A 10 -9.10 13.07 -1.80
CA ARG A 10 -10.38 12.49 -2.24
C ARG A 10 -10.42 10.98 -1.97
N PRO A 11 -11.61 10.41 -1.71
CA PRO A 11 -11.75 8.98 -1.55
C PRO A 11 -11.60 8.26 -2.90
N LEU A 12 -10.82 7.18 -2.92
CA LEU A 12 -10.78 6.19 -4.00
C LEU A 12 -11.38 4.89 -3.49
N GLY A 13 -12.56 4.55 -4.00
CA GLY A 13 -13.29 3.34 -3.64
C GLY A 13 -12.91 2.14 -4.48
N ALA A 14 -13.71 1.07 -4.35
CA ALA A 14 -13.58 -0.13 -5.16
C ALA A 14 -13.65 0.19 -6.67
N PRO A 15 -12.91 -0.56 -7.51
CA PRO A 15 -12.95 -0.39 -8.95
C PRO A 15 -14.33 -0.77 -9.51
N GLN A 16 -14.59 -0.35 -10.74
CA GLN A 16 -15.82 -0.70 -11.43
C GLN A 16 -15.97 -2.22 -11.57
N GLY A 17 -17.14 -2.75 -11.20
CA GLY A 17 -17.46 -4.16 -11.31
C GLY A 17 -16.95 -5.04 -10.16
N TRP A 18 -16.41 -4.45 -9.09
CA TRP A 18 -15.96 -5.20 -7.91
C TRP A 18 -17.12 -5.91 -7.20
N ASP A 19 -17.00 -7.21 -6.99
CA ASP A 19 -17.95 -8.03 -6.25
C ASP A 19 -17.35 -8.41 -4.89
N GLN A 20 -17.84 -7.79 -3.81
CA GLN A 20 -17.28 -8.05 -2.48
C GLN A 20 -17.46 -9.50 -1.99
N SER A 21 -18.42 -10.23 -2.54
CA SER A 21 -18.66 -11.63 -2.18
C SER A 21 -17.64 -12.58 -2.82
N LEU A 22 -17.11 -12.21 -3.98
CA LEU A 22 -16.13 -13.00 -4.75
C LEU A 22 -14.70 -12.50 -4.53
N ASP A 23 -14.51 -11.18 -4.55
CA ASP A 23 -13.21 -10.51 -4.56
C ASP A 23 -12.76 -10.07 -3.16
N GLY A 24 -13.67 -10.13 -2.19
CA GLY A 24 -13.44 -9.74 -0.80
C GLY A 24 -13.72 -8.27 -0.51
N ALA A 25 -13.56 -7.89 0.75
CA ALA A 25 -13.82 -6.53 1.21
C ALA A 25 -12.79 -5.54 0.64
N CYS A 26 -13.28 -4.53 -0.09
CA CYS A 26 -12.47 -3.41 -0.57
C CYS A 26 -12.81 -2.14 0.21
N GLY A 27 -11.83 -1.61 0.94
CA GLY A 27 -11.97 -0.35 1.66
C GLY A 27 -11.89 0.87 0.75
N VAL A 28 -12.03 2.06 1.35
CA VAL A 28 -11.82 3.35 0.68
C VAL A 28 -10.41 3.85 1.02
N LEU A 29 -9.68 4.28 -0.01
CA LEU A 29 -8.34 4.82 0.11
C LEU A 29 -8.38 6.36 -0.06
N PRO A 30 -8.09 7.18 0.95
CA PRO A 30 -7.81 8.60 0.76
C PRO A 30 -6.56 8.79 -0.11
N ILE A 31 -6.70 9.58 -1.17
CA ILE A 31 -5.60 9.90 -2.09
C ILE A 31 -5.54 11.39 -2.42
N VAL A 32 -4.34 11.89 -2.67
CA VAL A 32 -4.11 13.23 -3.25
C VAL A 32 -3.50 13.06 -4.63
N ASP A 33 -4.07 13.75 -5.61
CA ASP A 33 -3.43 13.93 -6.91
C ASP A 33 -2.39 15.06 -6.81
N ALA A 34 -1.15 14.79 -7.18
CA ALA A 34 -0.10 15.80 -7.22
C ALA A 34 0.84 15.56 -8.40
N ILE A 35 1.34 16.66 -8.99
CA ILE A 35 2.38 16.61 -10.01
C ILE A 35 3.71 16.35 -9.32
N ASP A 36 4.37 15.26 -9.68
CA ASP A 36 5.73 14.99 -9.24
C ASP A 36 6.69 15.97 -9.92
N GLU A 37 7.45 16.73 -9.13
CA GLU A 37 8.29 17.82 -9.65
C GLU A 37 9.46 17.32 -10.50
N GLN A 38 9.91 16.06 -10.32
CA GLN A 38 11.03 15.51 -11.08
C GLN A 38 10.58 15.00 -12.46
N SER A 39 9.45 14.32 -12.52
CA SER A 39 8.96 13.69 -13.75
C SER A 39 7.93 14.54 -14.51
N GLY A 40 7.29 15.50 -13.83
CA GLY A 40 6.23 16.34 -14.39
C GLY A 40 4.88 15.63 -14.60
N PHE A 41 4.74 14.37 -14.15
CA PHE A 41 3.52 13.59 -14.28
C PHE A 41 2.65 13.63 -13.02
N ASN A 42 1.35 13.42 -13.17
CA ASN A 42 0.43 13.29 -12.04
C ASN A 42 0.57 11.91 -11.38
N PHE A 43 0.67 11.91 -10.05
CA PHE A 43 0.64 10.73 -9.20
C PHE A 43 -0.50 10.82 -8.18
N MET A 44 -1.00 9.66 -7.77
CA MET A 44 -1.95 9.55 -6.65
C MET A 44 -1.20 9.06 -5.41
N TYR A 45 -1.09 9.92 -4.39
CA TYR A 45 -0.42 9.60 -3.15
C TYR A 45 -1.41 9.19 -2.06
N SER A 46 -1.14 8.05 -1.45
CA SER A 46 -1.73 7.62 -0.18
C SER A 46 -0.59 7.42 0.81
N VAL A 47 -0.83 7.72 2.09
CA VAL A 47 0.21 7.66 3.11
C VAL A 47 -0.26 6.88 4.31
N TRP A 48 0.67 6.10 4.85
CA TRP A 48 0.47 5.33 6.06
C TRP A 48 1.58 5.64 7.04
N ARG A 49 1.19 5.75 8.30
CA ARG A 49 2.12 5.83 9.41
C ARG A 49 2.16 4.47 10.13
N PRO A 50 3.32 3.81 10.19
CA PRO A 50 3.50 2.60 11.01
C PRO A 50 3.13 2.86 12.48
N SER A 51 2.57 1.85 13.14
CA SER A 51 2.43 1.84 14.61
C SER A 51 3.78 1.56 15.28
N ALA A 52 3.86 1.70 16.61
CA ALA A 52 5.07 1.33 17.35
C ALA A 52 5.44 -0.15 17.17
N GLU A 53 4.47 -1.06 17.30
CA GLU A 53 4.64 -2.49 17.06
C GLU A 53 5.13 -2.80 15.64
N GLU A 54 4.62 -2.09 14.64
CA GLU A 54 5.07 -2.26 13.26
C GLU A 54 6.47 -1.72 13.02
N LEU A 55 6.83 -0.61 13.68
CA LEU A 55 8.21 -0.12 13.66
C LEU A 55 9.16 -1.11 14.31
N GLU A 56 8.76 -1.79 15.39
CA GLU A 56 9.55 -2.87 15.99
C GLU A 56 9.80 -4.00 15.01
N LEU A 57 8.76 -4.44 14.28
CA LEU A 57 8.91 -5.46 13.24
C LEU A 57 9.85 -5.02 12.12
N LEU A 58 9.73 -3.78 11.65
CA LEU A 58 10.62 -3.24 10.62
C LEU A 58 12.07 -3.14 11.12
N ASN A 59 12.28 -2.66 12.35
CA ASN A 59 13.60 -2.59 12.98
C ASN A 59 14.22 -3.98 13.21
N ALA A 60 13.41 -5.02 13.36
CA ALA A 60 13.84 -6.40 13.46
C ALA A 60 14.16 -7.07 12.11
N GLY A 61 14.10 -6.32 10.99
CA GLY A 61 14.33 -6.85 9.65
C GLY A 61 13.07 -7.38 8.95
N GLY A 62 11.88 -7.03 9.45
CA GLY A 62 10.63 -7.19 8.73
C GLY A 62 10.53 -6.24 7.53
N ALA A 63 9.47 -6.39 6.73
CA ALA A 63 9.30 -5.61 5.50
C ALA A 63 7.87 -5.08 5.32
N ILE A 64 7.71 -4.04 4.50
CA ILE A 64 6.39 -3.61 4.01
C ILE A 64 6.11 -4.35 2.70
N ARG A 65 4.98 -5.04 2.62
CA ARG A 65 4.45 -5.62 1.37
C ARG A 65 3.39 -4.70 0.79
N LEU A 66 3.55 -4.34 -0.49
CA LEU A 66 2.51 -3.77 -1.34
C LEU A 66 2.05 -4.83 -2.35
N GLY A 67 0.79 -5.24 -2.29
CA GLY A 67 0.14 -6.07 -3.30
C GLY A 67 -0.73 -5.21 -4.20
N ILE A 68 -0.80 -5.54 -5.49
CA ILE A 68 -1.72 -4.94 -6.46
C ILE A 68 -2.61 -6.07 -7.00
N MET A 69 -3.93 -5.93 -6.94
CA MET A 69 -4.85 -6.93 -7.47
C MET A 69 -5.21 -6.61 -8.91
N GLY A 70 -4.39 -7.06 -9.87
CA GLY A 70 -4.70 -6.87 -11.29
C GLY A 70 -3.54 -7.11 -12.25
N ARG A 71 -3.82 -6.92 -13.55
CA ARG A 71 -2.82 -6.86 -14.65
C ARG A 71 -2.52 -5.43 -15.12
N VAL A 72 -3.34 -4.47 -14.69
CA VAL A 72 -3.18 -3.01 -14.80
C VAL A 72 -3.35 -2.44 -13.39
N HIS A 73 -3.04 -1.17 -13.14
CA HIS A 73 -3.03 -0.62 -11.78
C HIS A 73 -4.42 -0.19 -11.28
N PRO A 74 -5.20 -1.11 -10.66
CA PRO A 74 -6.01 -0.72 -9.50
C PRO A 74 -6.05 -1.79 -8.40
N VAL A 75 -6.58 -1.38 -7.24
CA VAL A 75 -6.66 -2.08 -5.95
C VAL A 75 -5.32 -2.52 -5.39
N ILE A 76 -4.98 -1.95 -4.25
CA ILE A 76 -3.73 -2.26 -3.55
C ILE A 76 -4.01 -2.77 -2.13
N GLN A 77 -3.11 -3.61 -1.64
CA GLN A 77 -3.08 -4.11 -0.27
C GLN A 77 -1.71 -3.79 0.32
N MET A 78 -1.66 -3.25 1.54
CA MET A 78 -0.38 -3.00 2.20
C MET A 78 -0.33 -3.64 3.58
N ALA A 79 0.79 -4.27 3.93
CA ALA A 79 1.00 -4.90 5.24
C ALA A 79 2.46 -4.80 5.69
N VAL A 80 2.68 -4.78 7.01
CA VAL A 80 4.00 -5.06 7.60
C VAL A 80 4.10 -6.57 7.83
N LEU A 81 5.19 -7.17 7.38
CA LEU A 81 5.50 -8.58 7.52
C LEU A 81 6.50 -8.79 8.65
N THR A 82 6.34 -9.88 9.41
CA THR A 82 7.33 -10.27 10.42
C THR A 82 8.58 -10.85 9.76
N PRO A 83 9.74 -10.87 10.45
CA PRO A 83 10.95 -11.49 9.92
C PRO A 83 10.75 -12.95 9.49
N GLU A 84 9.95 -13.73 10.22
CA GLU A 84 9.66 -15.14 9.90
C GLU A 84 8.86 -15.25 8.59
N VAL A 85 7.88 -14.38 8.38
CA VAL A 85 7.10 -14.34 7.13
C VAL A 85 7.98 -13.90 5.97
N CYS A 86 8.87 -12.93 6.16
CA CYS A 86 9.86 -12.52 5.17
C CYS A 86 10.76 -13.70 4.77
N ALA A 87 11.34 -14.40 5.74
CA ALA A 87 12.20 -15.55 5.50
C ALA A 87 11.46 -16.68 4.75
N ALA A 88 10.23 -17.00 5.17
CA ALA A 88 9.40 -18.02 4.53
C ALA A 88 8.98 -17.64 3.09
N SER A 89 8.82 -16.35 2.82
CA SER A 89 8.41 -15.82 1.52
C SER A 89 9.52 -15.85 0.46
N ARG A 90 10.76 -16.22 0.85
CA ARG A 90 11.95 -16.23 -0.03
C ARG A 90 12.12 -14.90 -0.75
N LEU A 91 12.01 -13.80 -0.01
CA LEU A 91 12.24 -12.46 -0.55
C LEU A 91 13.66 -12.37 -1.13
N THR A 92 13.78 -11.81 -2.32
CA THR A 92 15.07 -11.52 -2.96
C THR A 92 15.25 -10.02 -3.03
N GLU A 93 16.35 -9.51 -2.50
CA GLU A 93 16.78 -8.14 -2.73
C GLU A 93 17.15 -7.99 -4.21
N LEU A 94 16.55 -7.00 -4.86
CA LEU A 94 17.00 -6.58 -6.19
C LEU A 94 18.27 -5.75 -5.98
N ALA A 95 19.33 -6.07 -6.72
CA ALA A 95 20.51 -5.21 -6.75
C ALA A 95 20.12 -3.86 -7.40
N ASP A 96 20.70 -2.77 -6.87
CA ASP A 96 20.52 -1.40 -7.37
C ASP A 96 20.86 -1.25 -8.87
#